data_AF-A0A0A6ZNH5-F1
#
_entry.id   AF-A0A0A6ZNH5-F1
#
_cell.length_a   1.000
_cell.length_b   1.000
_cell.length_c   1.000
_cell.angle_alpha   90.00
_cell.angle_beta   90.00
_cell.angle_gamma   90.00
#
_symmetry.space_group_name_H-M   'P 1'
#
loop_
_entity.id
_entity.type
_entity.pdbx_description
1 polymer ?
#
loop_
_entity_poly.entity_id
_entity_poly.type
_entity_poly.pdbx_seq_one_letter_code
_entity_poly.pdbx_strand_id
1 'polypeptide(L)'
;MSGDSGGQSKFDHITGNQVYQSGLFNVTLNTGSQWDITKTSLIDTLSINSGSTVNVADSTLISDSISLTGLSALNINEDGHVATDSLTVDNSTVTISDEVSAGWAVGDAALYANNIKVTNDGILDVGNTAANALQVDTLNLTSTTDTSGNIHAGVFNIESNRFVLDADLTNDRTNDTTKSNYGYGLIAMNSDGHLTINGNGDNDNTASIEAGQNEVDNNGDHVAAATGNYKVRIDNATGAGSIADYNGNELIYVNDKNSNATFSAVNKADLGAYTYQAEQRGNTVVLQQMELTDYANMALSIPSANTNIWNL
;
A
#
# COMPACT_ATOMS: atom_id res chain seq x y z
N MET A 1 -13.52 40.08 -28.15
CA MET A 1 -13.64 40.33 -26.69
C MET A 1 -14.76 39.41 -26.22
N SER A 2 -14.57 38.39 -25.40
CA SER A 2 -13.46 37.98 -24.54
C SER A 2 -13.28 36.47 -24.70
N GLY A 3 -12.05 36.03 -24.98
CA GLY A 3 -11.69 34.62 -24.91
C GLY A 3 -11.65 34.21 -23.45
N ASP A 4 -12.39 33.16 -23.11
CA ASP A 4 -12.22 32.47 -21.86
C ASP A 4 -11.21 31.36 -22.12
N SER A 5 -9.97 31.66 -21.75
CA SER A 5 -8.84 30.74 -21.80
C SER A 5 -9.10 29.61 -20.83
N GLY A 6 -9.33 28.41 -21.37
CA GLY A 6 -9.37 27.17 -20.59
C GLY A 6 -8.16 27.12 -19.65
N GLY A 7 -8.44 27.29 -18.36
CA GLY A 7 -7.46 27.09 -17.31
C GLY A 7 -7.43 25.62 -16.99
N GLN A 8 -6.64 24.84 -17.73
CA GLN A 8 -6.08 23.64 -17.13
C GLN A 8 -5.10 24.12 -16.06
N SER A 9 -5.34 23.72 -14.81
CA SER A 9 -4.30 23.72 -13.81
C SER A 9 -3.14 22.90 -14.37
N LYS A 10 -1.91 23.44 -14.31
CA LYS A 10 -0.70 22.82 -14.87
C LYS A 10 -0.21 21.62 -14.04
N PHE A 11 -1.14 20.98 -13.35
CA PHE A 11 -1.00 19.74 -12.61
C PHE A 11 -2.25 18.97 -12.99
N ASP A 12 -2.02 17.82 -13.59
CA ASP A 12 -3.06 16.93 -14.11
C ASP A 12 -3.77 16.20 -12.93
N HIS A 13 -3.88 16.87 -11.79
CA HIS A 13 -4.83 16.53 -10.74
C HIS A 13 -6.16 17.16 -11.16
N ILE A 14 -7.23 16.38 -11.17
CA ILE A 14 -8.54 16.90 -11.54
C ILE A 14 -9.05 17.80 -10.41
N THR A 15 -8.63 19.06 -10.43
CA THR A 15 -9.06 20.05 -9.45
C THR A 15 -10.47 20.52 -9.77
N GLY A 16 -11.42 20.17 -8.90
CA GLY A 16 -12.66 20.93 -8.72
C GLY A 16 -13.80 20.56 -9.69
N ASN A 17 -14.86 20.01 -9.11
CA ASN A 17 -16.25 20.05 -9.60
C ASN A 17 -16.59 19.50 -11.00
N GLN A 18 -15.61 19.05 -11.80
CA GLN A 18 -15.85 18.51 -13.15
C GLN A 18 -15.83 16.97 -13.23
N VAL A 19 -15.47 16.27 -12.15
CA VAL A 19 -15.58 14.79 -12.03
C VAL A 19 -16.84 14.35 -11.28
N TYR A 20 -17.45 15.22 -10.48
CA TYR A 20 -18.68 14.90 -9.76
C TYR A 20 -19.92 15.21 -10.61
N GLN A 21 -20.13 14.45 -11.69
CA GLN A 21 -21.50 14.25 -12.13
C GLN A 21 -22.14 13.29 -11.14
N SER A 22 -22.83 13.84 -10.15
CA SER A 22 -23.57 13.10 -9.12
C SER A 22 -24.43 12.03 -9.82
N GLY A 23 -23.96 10.79 -9.84
CA GLY A 23 -24.78 9.68 -10.27
C GLY A 23 -25.95 9.63 -9.29
N LEU A 24 -27.17 9.92 -9.72
CA LEU A 24 -28.34 10.13 -8.84
C LEU A 24 -28.71 8.97 -7.90
N PHE A 25 -27.94 7.88 -7.86
CA PHE A 25 -28.29 6.65 -7.18
C PHE A 25 -27.12 6.06 -6.39
N ASN A 26 -27.48 5.53 -5.21
CA ASN A 26 -26.62 4.78 -4.32
C ASN A 26 -26.79 3.29 -4.58
N VAL A 27 -25.70 2.55 -4.51
CA VAL A 27 -25.69 1.10 -4.66
C VAL A 27 -25.20 0.48 -3.36
N THR A 28 -25.92 -0.54 -2.88
CA THR A 28 -25.51 -1.33 -1.72
C THR A 28 -25.54 -2.80 -2.06
N LEU A 29 -24.40 -3.47 -1.94
CA LEU A 29 -24.27 -4.92 -1.99
C LEU A 29 -24.23 -5.47 -0.56
N ASN A 30 -25.04 -6.49 -0.29
CA ASN A 30 -25.10 -7.15 1.01
C ASN A 30 -25.19 -8.67 0.84
N THR A 31 -24.86 -9.40 1.90
CA THR A 31 -25.13 -10.85 2.03
C THR A 31 -24.48 -11.68 0.90
N GLY A 32 -23.20 -11.44 0.64
CA GLY A 32 -22.46 -12.16 -0.40
C GLY A 32 -22.91 -11.83 -1.83
N SER A 33 -23.47 -10.64 -2.05
CA SER A 33 -23.86 -10.20 -3.40
C SER A 33 -22.62 -10.01 -4.26
N GLN A 34 -22.75 -10.29 -5.55
CA GLN A 34 -21.70 -10.02 -6.53
C GLN A 34 -22.20 -9.04 -7.58
N TRP A 35 -21.36 -8.07 -7.94
CA TRP A 35 -21.59 -7.20 -9.10
C TRP A 35 -20.35 -7.17 -9.98
N ASP A 36 -20.48 -7.71 -11.19
CA ASP A 36 -19.48 -7.57 -12.24
C ASP A 36 -19.85 -6.33 -13.07
N ILE A 37 -18.98 -5.34 -13.03
CA ILE A 37 -19.12 -4.13 -13.82
C ILE A 37 -18.66 -4.46 -15.24
N THR A 38 -19.55 -4.25 -16.22
CA THR A 38 -19.31 -4.64 -17.62
C THR A 38 -19.13 -3.43 -18.55
N LYS A 39 -19.35 -2.22 -18.03
CA LYS A 39 -19.25 -0.91 -18.70
C LYS A 39 -19.05 0.18 -17.66
N THR A 40 -18.84 1.42 -18.10
CA THR A 40 -18.84 2.59 -17.23
C THR A 40 -20.10 2.68 -16.38
N SER A 41 -19.92 2.69 -15.05
CA SER A 41 -20.96 2.91 -14.05
C SER A 41 -20.67 4.21 -13.31
N LEU A 42 -21.62 5.15 -13.35
CA LEU A 42 -21.55 6.45 -12.68
C LEU A 42 -22.59 6.47 -11.56
N ILE A 43 -22.13 6.43 -10.31
CA ILE A 43 -22.97 6.34 -9.11
C ILE A 43 -22.54 7.41 -8.09
N ASP A 44 -23.33 7.66 -7.06
CA ASP A 44 -22.93 8.59 -5.98
C ASP A 44 -22.19 7.82 -4.89
N THR A 45 -22.86 6.86 -4.26
CA THR A 45 -22.26 6.05 -3.19
C THR A 45 -22.32 4.56 -3.51
N LEU A 46 -21.21 3.85 -3.27
CA LEU A 46 -21.12 2.39 -3.25
C LEU A 46 -20.83 1.88 -1.84
N SER A 47 -21.68 0.99 -1.34
CA SER A 47 -21.42 0.23 -0.13
C SER A 47 -21.36 -1.27 -0.44
N ILE A 48 -20.22 -1.89 -0.15
CA ILE A 48 -19.96 -3.31 -0.36
C ILE A 48 -19.82 -3.98 1.01
N ASN A 49 -20.82 -4.77 1.41
CA ASN A 49 -20.89 -5.28 2.78
C ASN A 49 -21.13 -6.79 2.85
N SER A 50 -20.80 -7.38 4.00
CA SER A 50 -21.20 -8.75 4.38
C SER A 50 -20.79 -9.80 3.36
N GLY A 51 -19.50 -9.84 3.03
CA GLY A 51 -18.90 -10.80 2.10
C GLY A 51 -19.21 -10.52 0.64
N SER A 52 -19.70 -9.33 0.30
CA SER A 52 -20.05 -9.00 -1.08
C SER A 52 -18.81 -8.66 -1.91
N THR A 53 -18.92 -8.81 -3.23
CA THR A 53 -17.80 -8.61 -4.15
C THR A 53 -18.22 -7.71 -5.31
N VAL A 54 -17.36 -6.75 -5.65
CA VAL A 54 -17.45 -5.98 -6.89
C VAL A 54 -16.22 -6.29 -7.73
N ASN A 55 -16.42 -6.63 -8.99
CA ASN A 55 -15.33 -6.84 -9.96
C ASN A 55 -15.40 -5.77 -11.04
N VAL A 56 -14.25 -5.13 -11.28
CA VAL A 56 -14.08 -4.13 -12.34
C VAL A 56 -12.99 -4.65 -13.26
N ALA A 57 -13.39 -5.07 -14.46
CA ALA A 57 -12.51 -5.54 -15.53
C ALA A 57 -13.01 -4.95 -16.85
N ASP A 58 -12.12 -4.52 -17.74
CA ASP A 58 -12.47 -3.87 -19.02
C ASP A 58 -13.57 -2.80 -18.89
N SER A 59 -13.58 -2.08 -17.77
CA SER A 59 -14.72 -1.24 -17.38
C SER A 59 -14.33 -0.18 -16.36
N THR A 60 -15.27 0.72 -16.09
CA THR A 60 -15.03 1.88 -15.23
C THR A 60 -16.10 1.98 -14.15
N LEU A 61 -15.69 2.22 -12.92
CA LEU A 61 -16.55 2.60 -11.81
C LEU A 61 -16.18 4.00 -11.35
N ILE A 62 -17.15 4.91 -11.35
CA ILE A 62 -16.99 6.27 -10.80
C ILE A 62 -18.03 6.46 -9.71
N SER A 63 -17.58 6.82 -8.52
CA SER A 63 -18.44 7.05 -7.34
C SER A 63 -17.86 8.13 -6.45
N ASP A 64 -18.66 9.00 -5.86
CA ASP A 64 -18.18 9.97 -4.85
C ASP A 64 -17.58 9.23 -3.64
N SER A 65 -18.25 8.18 -3.15
CA SER A 65 -17.73 7.39 -2.04
C SER A 65 -17.88 5.89 -2.22
N ILE A 66 -16.83 5.14 -1.87
CA ILE A 66 -16.83 3.69 -1.84
C ILE A 66 -16.47 3.23 -0.43
N SER A 67 -17.27 2.31 0.13
CA SER A 67 -17.06 1.75 1.46
C SER A 67 -17.16 0.23 1.43
N LEU A 68 -16.18 -0.45 2.01
CA LEU A 68 -16.15 -1.90 2.14
C LEU A 68 -16.19 -2.29 3.63
N THR A 69 -17.11 -3.18 3.99
CA THR A 69 -17.20 -3.74 5.34
C THR A 69 -17.49 -5.24 5.35
N GLY A 70 -17.14 -5.92 6.44
CA GLY A 70 -17.61 -7.28 6.72
C GLY A 70 -17.11 -8.32 5.73
N LEU A 71 -15.79 -8.37 5.53
CA LEU A 71 -15.07 -9.32 4.67
C LEU A 71 -15.45 -9.21 3.19
N SER A 72 -15.72 -7.97 2.74
CA SER A 72 -16.10 -7.70 1.34
C SER A 72 -14.87 -7.48 0.46
N ALA A 73 -15.07 -7.48 -0.86
CA ALA A 73 -14.01 -7.31 -1.84
C ALA A 73 -14.36 -6.32 -2.95
N LEU A 74 -13.39 -5.49 -3.36
CA LEU A 74 -13.40 -4.76 -4.62
C LEU A 74 -12.15 -5.18 -5.40
N ASN A 75 -12.36 -5.86 -6.52
CA ASN A 75 -11.30 -6.37 -7.36
C ASN A 75 -11.21 -5.51 -8.62
N ILE A 76 -10.05 -4.89 -8.82
CA ILE A 76 -9.70 -4.11 -10.01
C ILE A 76 -8.79 -5.02 -10.85
N ASN A 77 -9.41 -5.73 -11.78
CA ASN A 77 -8.77 -6.73 -12.63
C ASN A 77 -8.29 -6.07 -13.94
N GLU A 78 -7.86 -6.88 -14.92
CA GLU A 78 -7.42 -6.43 -16.25
C GLU A 78 -8.27 -5.26 -16.80
N ASP A 79 -7.58 -4.17 -17.12
CA ASP A 79 -8.14 -2.91 -17.67
C ASP A 79 -9.34 -2.31 -16.88
N GLY A 80 -9.44 -2.63 -15.59
CA GLY A 80 -10.40 -2.04 -14.68
C GLY A 80 -9.95 -0.67 -14.18
N HIS A 81 -10.88 0.29 -14.17
CA HIS A 81 -10.65 1.64 -13.64
C HIS A 81 -11.68 1.99 -12.57
N VAL A 82 -11.22 2.42 -11.40
CA VAL A 82 -12.06 2.91 -10.31
C VAL A 82 -11.64 4.33 -9.95
N ALA A 83 -12.58 5.27 -9.94
CA ALA A 83 -12.38 6.64 -9.51
C ALA A 83 -13.35 7.00 -8.38
N THR A 84 -12.82 7.54 -7.29
CA THR A 84 -13.65 8.01 -6.17
C THR A 84 -13.07 9.22 -5.45
N ASP A 85 -13.87 9.93 -4.65
CA ASP A 85 -13.30 10.92 -3.71
C ASP A 85 -12.77 10.22 -2.46
N SER A 86 -13.55 9.27 -1.93
CA SER A 86 -13.25 8.61 -0.67
C SER A 86 -13.45 7.11 -0.75
N LEU A 87 -12.40 6.36 -0.42
CA LEU A 87 -12.42 4.91 -0.28
C LEU A 87 -12.15 4.53 1.16
N THR A 88 -13.08 3.81 1.79
CA THR A 88 -12.86 3.19 3.10
C THR A 88 -12.85 1.68 2.99
N VAL A 89 -11.75 1.07 3.45
CA VAL A 89 -11.55 -0.38 3.53
C VAL A 89 -11.50 -0.80 4.99
N ASP A 90 -12.61 -1.35 5.48
CA ASP A 90 -12.78 -1.81 6.87
C ASP A 90 -13.01 -3.31 6.89
N ASN A 91 -12.07 -4.07 7.46
CA ASN A 91 -12.13 -5.55 7.53
C ASN A 91 -12.53 -6.19 6.20
N SER A 92 -11.93 -5.71 5.11
CA SER A 92 -12.29 -6.01 3.73
C SER A 92 -11.06 -5.83 2.84
N THR A 93 -11.14 -6.22 1.57
CA THR A 93 -9.99 -6.20 0.66
C THR A 93 -10.29 -5.39 -0.59
N VAL A 94 -9.35 -4.55 -0.98
CA VAL A 94 -9.27 -3.96 -2.32
C VAL A 94 -8.02 -4.51 -2.98
N THR A 95 -8.15 -5.09 -4.17
CA THR A 95 -7.03 -5.65 -4.91
C THR A 95 -6.90 -4.95 -6.26
N ILE A 96 -5.70 -4.45 -6.55
CA ILE A 96 -5.28 -3.97 -7.87
C ILE A 96 -4.42 -5.07 -8.51
N SER A 97 -4.93 -5.69 -9.56
CA SER A 97 -4.23 -6.77 -10.27
C SER A 97 -2.94 -6.29 -10.93
N ASP A 98 -1.99 -7.19 -11.14
CA ASP A 98 -0.78 -6.97 -11.94
C ASP A 98 -1.05 -6.70 -13.44
N GLU A 99 -2.23 -7.07 -13.93
CA GLU A 99 -2.66 -6.91 -15.33
C GLU A 99 -3.49 -5.63 -15.62
N VAL A 100 -3.61 -4.68 -14.69
CA VAL A 100 -4.33 -3.42 -15.00
C VAL A 100 -3.57 -2.58 -16.04
N SER A 101 -4.24 -2.09 -17.09
CA SER A 101 -3.71 -1.03 -17.96
C SER A 101 -3.72 0.32 -17.24
N ALA A 102 -2.78 0.52 -16.32
CA ALA A 102 -2.45 1.84 -15.83
C ALA A 102 -1.62 2.57 -16.91
N GLY A 103 -2.27 3.44 -17.69
CA GLY A 103 -1.65 4.20 -18.77
C GLY A 103 -0.63 5.24 -18.29
N TRP A 104 0.07 5.89 -19.24
CA TRP A 104 1.10 6.91 -18.97
C TRP A 104 0.55 8.25 -18.47
N ALA A 105 -0.78 8.42 -18.43
CA ALA A 105 -1.44 9.64 -17.97
C ALA A 105 -2.18 9.41 -16.64
N VAL A 106 -2.26 10.47 -15.84
CA VAL A 106 -3.03 10.57 -14.59
C VAL A 106 -4.47 10.05 -14.70
N GLY A 107 -5.12 10.21 -15.84
CA GLY A 107 -6.50 9.77 -16.07
C GLY A 107 -6.68 8.26 -16.26
N ASP A 108 -5.59 7.50 -16.32
CA ASP A 108 -5.59 6.07 -16.61
C ASP A 108 -5.28 5.22 -15.37
N ALA A 109 -5.36 5.77 -14.15
CA ALA A 109 -5.13 4.99 -12.94
C ALA A 109 -6.09 3.79 -12.85
N ALA A 110 -5.61 2.67 -12.33
CA ALA A 110 -6.52 1.56 -12.00
C ALA A 110 -7.38 1.92 -10.78
N LEU A 111 -6.79 2.58 -9.79
CA LEU A 111 -7.50 3.21 -8.68
C LEU A 111 -7.08 4.67 -8.51
N TYR A 112 -8.02 5.58 -8.68
CA TYR A 112 -7.92 6.98 -8.30
C TYR A 112 -8.82 7.24 -7.09
N ALA A 113 -8.27 7.82 -6.02
CA ALA A 113 -9.05 8.27 -4.87
C ALA A 113 -8.37 9.47 -4.20
N ASN A 114 -9.08 10.55 -3.88
CA ASN A 114 -8.45 11.62 -3.09
C ASN A 114 -8.03 11.07 -1.71
N ASN A 115 -8.94 10.38 -1.03
CA ASN A 115 -8.69 9.85 0.31
C ASN A 115 -8.92 8.35 0.36
N ILE A 116 -7.91 7.59 0.75
CA ILE A 116 -8.06 6.18 1.08
C ILE A 116 -7.86 6.01 2.58
N LYS A 117 -8.78 5.31 3.24
CA LYS A 117 -8.64 4.86 4.62
C LYS A 117 -8.69 3.35 4.68
N VAL A 118 -7.65 2.73 5.23
CA VAL A 118 -7.59 1.29 5.50
C VAL A 118 -7.53 1.09 7.00
N THR A 119 -8.39 0.22 7.54
CA THR A 119 -8.52 0.01 8.99
C THR A 119 -9.05 -1.38 9.32
N ASN A 120 -8.91 -1.80 10.58
CA ASN A 120 -9.62 -2.94 11.16
C ASN A 120 -9.42 -4.23 10.33
N ASP A 121 -8.18 -4.63 10.10
CA ASP A 121 -7.80 -5.77 9.24
C ASP A 121 -8.14 -5.60 7.75
N GLY A 122 -8.53 -4.39 7.32
CA GLY A 122 -8.68 -4.04 5.92
C GLY A 122 -7.36 -4.10 5.16
N ILE A 123 -7.41 -4.42 3.88
CA ILE A 123 -6.23 -4.57 3.02
C ILE A 123 -6.44 -3.77 1.73
N LEU A 124 -5.51 -2.86 1.45
CA LEU A 124 -5.27 -2.34 0.10
C LEU A 124 -4.07 -3.08 -0.47
N ASP A 125 -4.34 -3.90 -1.47
CA ASP A 125 -3.35 -4.79 -2.09
C ASP A 125 -3.02 -4.29 -3.50
N VAL A 126 -1.75 -3.96 -3.72
CA VAL A 126 -1.24 -3.42 -4.98
C VAL A 126 -0.27 -4.42 -5.58
N GLY A 127 -0.83 -5.34 -6.36
CA GLY A 127 -0.08 -6.34 -7.12
C GLY A 127 0.57 -5.78 -8.39
N ASN A 128 0.38 -4.49 -8.68
CA ASN A 128 0.85 -3.86 -9.90
C ASN A 128 2.13 -3.01 -9.72
N THR A 129 3.06 -3.10 -10.67
CA THR A 129 4.31 -2.31 -10.69
C THR A 129 4.23 -0.99 -11.46
N ALA A 130 3.14 -0.72 -12.18
CA ALA A 130 2.99 0.49 -12.97
C ALA A 130 2.89 1.71 -12.07
N ALA A 131 3.61 2.77 -12.44
CA ALA A 131 3.71 4.01 -11.66
C ALA A 131 2.34 4.63 -11.32
N ASN A 132 1.35 4.44 -12.20
CA ASN A 132 0.02 5.05 -12.07
C ASN A 132 -1.06 4.07 -11.58
N ALA A 133 -0.71 2.86 -11.13
CA ALA A 133 -1.71 1.86 -10.73
C ALA A 133 -2.61 2.35 -9.58
N LEU A 134 -2.03 3.09 -8.64
CA LEU A 134 -2.72 3.76 -7.55
C LEU A 134 -2.36 5.24 -7.56
N GLN A 135 -3.37 6.10 -7.66
CA GLN A 135 -3.24 7.54 -7.48
C GLN A 135 -4.11 7.97 -6.30
N VAL A 136 -3.47 8.57 -5.31
CA VAL A 136 -4.15 9.00 -4.09
C VAL A 136 -3.52 10.25 -3.52
N ASP A 137 -4.33 11.14 -2.93
CA ASP A 137 -3.78 12.32 -2.23
C ASP A 137 -3.34 11.94 -0.81
N THR A 138 -4.14 11.16 -0.10
CA THR A 138 -3.82 10.69 1.25
C THR A 138 -4.18 9.22 1.44
N LEU A 139 -3.17 8.41 1.79
CA LEU A 139 -3.34 7.03 2.23
C LEU A 139 -3.28 6.98 3.77
N ASN A 140 -4.44 6.79 4.40
CA ASN A 140 -4.57 6.68 5.84
C ASN A 140 -4.59 5.20 6.29
N LEU A 141 -3.51 4.72 6.90
CA LEU A 141 -3.43 3.35 7.44
C LEU A 141 -3.60 3.37 8.95
N THR A 142 -4.83 3.29 9.42
CA THR A 142 -5.14 3.35 10.86
C THR A 142 -5.55 1.98 11.40
N SER A 143 -5.93 1.92 12.67
CA SER A 143 -6.31 0.68 13.35
C SER A 143 -7.60 0.81 14.15
N THR A 144 -8.10 -0.31 14.64
CA THR A 144 -9.00 -0.35 15.79
C THR A 144 -8.35 -1.20 16.88
N THR A 145 -8.82 -1.07 18.11
CA THR A 145 -8.41 -1.93 19.21
C THR A 145 -9.66 -2.62 19.75
N ASP A 146 -9.65 -3.94 19.77
CA ASP A 146 -10.77 -4.71 20.28
C ASP A 146 -10.85 -4.66 21.82
N THR A 147 -11.91 -5.23 22.38
CA THR A 147 -12.10 -5.30 23.83
C THR A 147 -11.05 -6.14 24.57
N SER A 148 -10.29 -6.97 23.85
CA SER A 148 -9.21 -7.80 24.39
C SER A 148 -7.85 -7.09 24.33
N GLY A 149 -7.78 -5.89 23.74
CA GLY A 149 -6.54 -5.14 23.53
C GLY A 149 -5.77 -5.52 22.27
N ASN A 150 -6.36 -6.33 21.38
CA ASN A 150 -5.75 -6.65 20.08
C ASN A 150 -5.91 -5.46 19.14
N ILE A 151 -4.84 -5.15 18.41
CA ILE A 151 -4.83 -4.09 17.40
C ILE A 151 -5.14 -4.70 16.05
N HIS A 152 -6.17 -4.18 15.39
CA HIS A 152 -6.59 -4.57 14.04
C HIS A 152 -6.19 -3.44 13.09
N ALA A 153 -5.03 -3.59 12.45
CA ALA A 153 -4.43 -2.57 11.61
C ALA A 153 -4.93 -2.68 10.17
N GLY A 154 -5.13 -1.54 9.52
CA GLY A 154 -5.23 -1.48 8.07
C GLY A 154 -3.88 -1.78 7.43
N VAL A 155 -3.91 -2.52 6.33
CA VAL A 155 -2.74 -3.04 5.64
C VAL A 155 -2.62 -2.42 4.26
N PHE A 156 -1.46 -1.87 3.95
CA PHE A 156 -1.03 -1.58 2.59
C PHE A 156 -0.04 -2.66 2.17
N ASN A 157 -0.40 -3.48 1.19
CA ASN A 157 0.44 -4.55 0.68
C ASN A 157 0.95 -4.19 -0.71
N ILE A 158 2.26 -4.21 -0.89
CA ILE A 158 2.92 -3.98 -2.20
C ILE A 158 3.50 -5.27 -2.80
N GLU A 159 3.26 -6.42 -2.17
CA GLU A 159 3.80 -7.71 -2.61
C GLU A 159 5.33 -7.65 -2.86
N SER A 160 5.81 -8.10 -4.02
CA SER A 160 7.23 -8.01 -4.44
C SER A 160 7.52 -6.74 -5.27
N ASN A 161 6.62 -5.77 -5.30
CA ASN A 161 6.72 -4.64 -6.21
C ASN A 161 7.73 -3.60 -5.72
N ARG A 162 8.28 -2.87 -6.68
CA ARG A 162 8.98 -1.60 -6.42
C ARG A 162 7.97 -0.49 -6.61
N PHE A 163 7.35 -0.05 -5.53
CA PHE A 163 6.24 0.87 -5.55
C PHE A 163 6.66 2.25 -5.06
N VAL A 164 6.23 3.30 -5.76
CA VAL A 164 6.40 4.69 -5.37
C VAL A 164 5.03 5.23 -4.99
N LEU A 165 4.87 5.63 -3.74
CA LEU A 165 3.67 6.26 -3.23
C LEU A 165 3.84 7.78 -3.28
N ASP A 166 3.35 8.38 -4.36
CA ASP A 166 3.22 9.84 -4.53
C ASP A 166 1.98 10.37 -3.79
N ALA A 167 1.89 10.06 -2.48
CA ALA A 167 0.78 10.42 -1.62
C ALA A 167 1.21 10.59 -0.17
N ASP A 168 0.43 11.35 0.60
CA ASP A 168 0.65 11.46 2.04
C ASP A 168 0.27 10.15 2.73
N LEU A 169 1.24 9.50 3.38
CA LEU A 169 1.03 8.32 4.21
C LEU A 169 0.78 8.75 5.66
N THR A 170 -0.44 8.60 6.14
CA THR A 170 -0.85 9.13 7.45
C THR A 170 -1.49 8.10 8.36
N ASN A 171 -1.30 8.27 9.67
CA ASN A 171 -2.23 7.78 10.67
C ASN A 171 -2.13 8.58 11.96
N ASP A 172 -3.20 8.52 12.74
CA ASP A 172 -3.35 9.19 14.03
C ASP A 172 -2.84 8.35 15.21
N ARG A 173 -2.02 7.31 14.94
CA ARG A 173 -1.55 6.37 15.95
C ARG A 173 -0.17 6.72 16.47
N THR A 174 0.08 6.36 17.72
CA THR A 174 1.38 6.53 18.37
C THR A 174 2.00 5.18 18.75
N ASN A 175 3.33 5.14 18.77
CA ASN A 175 4.10 4.00 19.28
C ASN A 175 4.18 3.98 20.82
N ASP A 176 3.72 5.03 21.51
CA ASP A 176 3.68 5.08 22.96
C ASP A 176 2.51 4.23 23.50
N THR A 177 2.84 3.02 23.95
CA THR A 177 1.91 2.04 24.55
C THR A 177 1.09 2.57 25.75
N THR A 178 1.45 3.71 26.32
CA THR A 178 0.72 4.31 27.44
C THR A 178 -0.40 5.26 27.00
N LYS A 179 -0.45 5.62 25.70
CA LYS A 179 -1.45 6.55 25.15
C LYS A 179 -2.69 5.81 24.69
N SER A 180 -3.83 6.48 24.79
CA SER A 180 -5.13 5.94 24.38
C SER A 180 -5.23 5.66 22.87
N ASN A 181 -4.44 6.36 22.06
CA ASN A 181 -4.31 6.13 20.61
C ASN A 181 -3.07 5.31 20.26
N TYR A 182 -2.56 4.50 21.19
CA TYR A 182 -1.58 3.46 20.84
C TYR A 182 -2.19 2.54 19.77
N GLY A 183 -1.45 2.34 18.69
CA GLY A 183 -1.91 1.58 17.54
C GLY A 183 -0.90 1.72 16.42
N TYR A 184 -1.19 1.12 15.27
CA TYR A 184 -0.35 1.26 14.09
C TYR A 184 -1.15 0.97 12.82
N GLY A 185 -0.65 1.47 11.69
CA GLY A 185 -0.92 0.91 10.36
C GLY A 185 0.06 -0.22 10.05
N LEU A 186 -0.23 -1.02 9.03
CA LEU A 186 0.64 -2.09 8.57
C LEU A 186 1.09 -1.84 7.13
N ILE A 187 2.39 -1.95 6.89
CA ILE A 187 2.95 -2.05 5.54
C ILE A 187 3.41 -3.49 5.37
N ALA A 188 2.88 -4.17 4.36
CA ALA A 188 3.22 -5.52 4.00
C ALA A 188 3.96 -5.55 2.66
N MET A 189 4.97 -6.41 2.59
CA MET A 189 5.75 -6.64 1.38
C MET A 189 6.49 -7.97 1.48
N ASN A 190 6.79 -8.57 0.35
CA ASN A 190 7.78 -9.62 0.26
C ASN A 190 9.18 -9.03 0.49
N SER A 191 10.14 -9.88 0.87
CA SER A 191 11.52 -9.43 1.17
C SER A 191 12.26 -8.77 -0.01
N ASP A 192 11.76 -8.92 -1.24
CA ASP A 192 12.27 -8.31 -2.46
C ASP A 192 11.46 -7.07 -2.92
N GLY A 193 10.40 -6.71 -2.21
CA GLY A 193 9.66 -5.48 -2.43
C GLY A 193 10.41 -4.23 -1.95
N HIS A 194 10.02 -3.08 -2.47
CA HIS A 194 10.56 -1.77 -2.09
C HIS A 194 9.48 -0.70 -2.18
N LEU A 195 9.31 0.08 -1.11
CA LEU A 195 8.37 1.20 -1.06
C LEU A 195 9.12 2.52 -0.95
N THR A 196 8.88 3.44 -1.87
CA THR A 196 9.26 4.85 -1.71
C THR A 196 8.03 5.66 -1.34
N ILE A 197 8.14 6.58 -0.37
CA ILE A 197 7.05 7.46 0.05
C ILE A 197 7.48 8.90 -0.20
N ASN A 198 6.79 9.57 -1.12
CA ASN A 198 7.18 10.89 -1.60
C ASN A 198 6.30 12.00 -1.02
N GLY A 199 5.04 11.72 -0.69
CA GLY A 199 4.05 12.72 -0.28
C GLY A 199 3.21 13.24 -1.45
N ASN A 200 2.09 13.91 -1.16
CA ASN A 200 1.26 14.56 -2.18
C ASN A 200 1.70 16.02 -2.38
N GLY A 201 1.99 16.40 -3.64
CA GLY A 201 2.41 17.76 -4.00
C GLY A 201 3.92 17.94 -4.14
N ASP A 202 4.69 16.87 -3.99
CA ASP A 202 6.16 16.87 -3.98
C ASP A 202 6.82 16.62 -5.35
N ASN A 203 6.05 16.48 -6.44
CA ASN A 203 6.56 16.19 -7.80
C ASN A 203 6.67 17.44 -8.72
N ASP A 204 7.86 18.06 -8.83
CA ASP A 204 8.06 19.08 -9.88
C ASP A 204 8.17 18.45 -11.27
N ASN A 205 7.15 18.74 -12.09
CA ASN A 205 7.02 18.39 -13.49
C ASN A 205 8.12 19.07 -14.35
N THR A 206 9.20 18.35 -14.67
CA THR A 206 9.74 18.20 -16.03
C THR A 206 10.83 17.10 -16.07
N ALA A 207 10.54 15.99 -16.76
CA ALA A 207 11.49 14.95 -17.21
C ALA A 207 11.74 13.70 -16.34
N SER A 208 10.70 12.99 -15.88
CA SER A 208 10.83 11.57 -15.50
C SER A 208 9.86 10.71 -16.32
N ILE A 209 10.25 10.40 -17.57
CA ILE A 209 9.66 9.30 -18.37
C ILE A 209 10.40 7.97 -18.10
N GLU A 210 11.44 7.98 -17.26
CA GLU A 210 12.05 6.79 -16.65
C GLU A 210 12.27 7.02 -15.16
N ALA A 211 12.08 5.97 -14.35
CA ALA A 211 12.05 5.97 -12.89
C ALA A 211 13.29 6.62 -12.25
N GLY A 212 13.06 7.71 -11.53
CA GLY A 212 14.09 8.46 -10.84
C GLY A 212 13.51 9.68 -10.11
N GLN A 213 13.52 9.60 -8.78
CA GLN A 213 14.13 10.60 -7.91
C GLN A 213 13.76 12.07 -8.16
N ASN A 214 12.64 12.55 -7.60
CA ASN A 214 12.50 13.94 -7.11
C ASN A 214 11.49 13.92 -5.94
N GLU A 215 11.84 14.00 -4.65
CA GLU A 215 13.19 13.87 -4.11
C GLU A 215 13.72 14.92 -3.06
N VAL A 216 13.09 15.24 -1.91
CA VAL A 216 13.57 16.06 -0.74
C VAL A 216 13.99 17.51 -0.99
N ASP A 217 12.95 18.35 -1.09
CA ASP A 217 12.84 19.80 -0.89
C ASP A 217 12.83 20.66 -2.17
N ASN A 218 11.72 20.61 -2.91
CA ASN A 218 11.37 21.65 -3.89
C ASN A 218 10.79 22.90 -3.22
N ASN A 219 11.37 23.36 -2.11
CA ASN A 219 11.20 24.72 -1.59
C ASN A 219 9.74 25.18 -1.39
N GLY A 220 9.07 24.73 -0.33
CA GLY A 220 8.15 25.66 0.36
C GLY A 220 6.93 25.21 1.17
N ASP A 221 6.45 23.96 1.17
CA ASP A 221 5.16 23.67 1.81
C ASP A 221 5.22 23.19 3.29
N HIS A 222 6.34 22.60 3.72
CA HIS A 222 6.54 22.02 5.05
C HIS A 222 5.52 20.93 5.44
N VAL A 223 4.94 20.24 4.45
CA VAL A 223 4.04 19.11 4.68
C VAL A 223 4.89 17.84 4.83
N ALA A 224 4.39 16.88 5.61
CA ALA A 224 5.11 15.65 5.91
C ALA A 224 4.54 14.50 5.06
N ALA A 225 5.38 13.90 4.21
CA ALA A 225 4.99 12.78 3.36
C ALA A 225 4.56 11.54 4.17
N ALA A 226 5.14 11.33 5.35
CA ALA A 226 4.80 10.24 6.24
C ALA A 226 4.67 10.69 7.70
N THR A 227 3.52 10.42 8.30
CA THR A 227 3.25 10.68 9.72
C THR A 227 2.56 9.51 10.41
N GLY A 228 2.81 9.32 11.71
CA GLY A 228 2.15 8.29 12.53
C GLY A 228 3.03 7.08 12.90
N ASN A 229 2.39 5.98 13.30
CA ASN A 229 3.08 4.75 13.70
C ASN A 229 2.72 3.58 12.77
N TYR A 230 3.73 2.90 12.26
CA TYR A 230 3.58 1.79 11.34
C TYR A 230 4.36 0.59 11.83
N LYS A 231 3.85 -0.59 11.49
CA LYS A 231 4.64 -1.80 11.52
C LYS A 231 4.87 -2.33 10.11
N VAL A 232 6.01 -2.97 9.91
CA VAL A 232 6.42 -3.56 8.64
C VAL A 232 6.37 -5.08 8.78
N ARG A 233 5.50 -5.71 7.99
CA ARG A 233 5.40 -7.16 7.84
C ARG A 233 6.21 -7.57 6.62
N ILE A 234 7.18 -8.45 6.84
CA ILE A 234 7.98 -9.02 5.77
C ILE A 234 7.43 -10.42 5.50
N ASP A 235 6.76 -10.57 4.38
CA ASP A 235 6.33 -11.84 3.85
C ASP A 235 7.53 -12.48 3.11
N ASN A 236 7.62 -13.82 3.11
CA ASN A 236 8.77 -14.49 2.50
C ASN A 236 8.67 -14.33 0.97
N ALA A 237 9.62 -13.65 0.34
CA ALA A 237 9.79 -13.80 -1.10
C ALA A 237 10.11 -15.28 -1.40
N THR A 238 10.12 -15.67 -2.67
CA THR A 238 10.22 -17.06 -3.17
C THR A 238 11.44 -17.90 -2.70
N GLY A 239 12.18 -17.49 -1.67
CA GLY A 239 13.18 -18.27 -0.95
C GLY A 239 14.48 -18.46 -1.72
N ALA A 240 14.67 -17.71 -2.81
CA ALA A 240 15.72 -17.94 -3.80
C ALA A 240 16.95 -17.01 -3.66
N GLY A 241 17.02 -16.13 -2.65
CA GLY A 241 18.12 -15.18 -2.48
C GLY A 241 19.26 -15.65 -1.56
N SER A 242 20.43 -15.05 -1.74
CA SER A 242 21.62 -15.17 -0.90
C SER A 242 21.61 -14.13 0.24
N ILE A 243 22.48 -14.28 1.25
CA ILE A 243 22.59 -13.31 2.37
C ILE A 243 22.86 -11.88 1.89
N ALA A 244 23.63 -11.74 0.80
CA ALA A 244 23.95 -10.46 0.18
C ALA A 244 22.71 -9.79 -0.43
N ASP A 245 21.69 -10.59 -0.76
CA ASP A 245 20.43 -10.12 -1.30
C ASP A 245 19.44 -9.71 -0.21
N TYR A 246 19.82 -9.73 1.08
CA TYR A 246 18.91 -9.42 2.19
C TYR A 246 19.51 -8.48 3.24
N ASN A 247 20.76 -8.67 3.69
CA ASN A 247 21.27 -7.90 4.82
C ASN A 247 21.53 -6.43 4.46
N GLY A 248 20.82 -5.52 5.11
CA GLY A 248 20.93 -4.08 4.87
C GLY A 248 20.16 -3.60 3.63
N ASN A 249 19.39 -4.48 2.98
CA ASN A 249 18.50 -4.06 1.90
C ASN A 249 17.49 -3.06 2.40
N GLU A 250 17.30 -2.00 1.63
CA GLU A 250 16.25 -1.02 1.86
C GLU A 250 14.89 -1.63 1.48
N LEU A 251 13.95 -1.56 2.42
CA LEU A 251 12.55 -1.95 2.25
C LEU A 251 11.68 -0.71 2.01
N ILE A 252 11.90 0.35 2.79
CA ILE A 252 11.13 1.58 2.73
C ILE A 252 12.09 2.75 2.72
N TYR A 253 11.88 3.69 1.82
CA TYR A 253 12.51 5.00 1.85
C TYR A 253 11.44 6.08 1.97
N VAL A 254 11.44 6.81 3.09
CA VAL A 254 10.62 8.01 3.25
C VAL A 254 11.42 9.19 2.73
N ASN A 255 11.03 9.65 1.58
CA ASN A 255 11.69 10.78 1.01
C ASN A 255 11.02 12.08 1.42
N ASP A 256 11.21 12.42 2.67
CA ASP A 256 10.85 13.74 3.16
C ASP A 256 11.62 14.02 4.45
N LYS A 257 12.11 15.24 4.61
CA LYS A 257 12.86 15.67 5.78
C LYS A 257 11.95 15.97 6.97
N ASN A 258 10.68 16.29 6.72
CA ASN A 258 9.72 16.71 7.74
C ASN A 258 8.89 15.53 8.29
N SER A 259 9.04 14.35 7.68
CA SER A 259 8.36 13.13 8.06
C SER A 259 8.77 12.67 9.45
N ASN A 260 7.76 12.25 10.21
CA ASN A 260 7.91 11.81 11.59
C ASN A 260 7.34 10.41 11.82
N ALA A 261 7.04 9.68 10.74
CA ALA A 261 6.59 8.31 10.81
C ALA A 261 7.60 7.41 11.52
N THR A 262 7.07 6.50 12.33
CA THR A 262 7.84 5.44 12.98
C THR A 262 7.52 4.10 12.34
N PHE A 263 8.56 3.29 12.09
CA PHE A 263 8.44 1.97 11.49
C PHE A 263 9.10 0.95 12.41
N SER A 264 8.38 -0.12 12.75
CA SER A 264 8.90 -1.22 13.57
C SER A 264 8.52 -2.57 13.00
N ALA A 265 9.30 -3.61 13.30
CA ALA A 265 9.02 -4.94 12.80
C ALA A 265 7.71 -5.52 13.38
N VAL A 266 6.96 -6.23 12.52
CA VAL A 266 5.86 -7.13 12.94
C VAL A 266 6.42 -8.51 13.28
N ASN A 267 7.31 -9.02 12.43
CA ASN A 267 7.78 -10.39 12.43
C ASN A 267 9.28 -10.47 12.13
N LYS A 268 9.82 -11.67 12.32
CA LYS A 268 11.09 -12.10 11.73
C LYS A 268 10.76 -12.99 10.52
N ALA A 269 11.37 -12.73 9.38
CA ALA A 269 11.24 -13.52 8.16
C ALA A 269 12.44 -14.46 8.01
N ASP A 270 12.18 -15.72 7.66
CA ASP A 270 13.22 -16.73 7.43
C ASP A 270 13.74 -16.62 5.99
N LEU A 271 14.87 -15.94 5.79
CA LEU A 271 15.44 -15.69 4.46
C LEU A 271 16.78 -16.43 4.32
N GLY A 272 16.69 -17.68 3.86
CA GLY A 272 17.84 -18.57 3.72
C GLY A 272 18.37 -19.07 5.07
N ALA A 273 19.63 -18.77 5.39
CA ALA A 273 20.26 -19.26 6.61
C ALA A 273 19.92 -18.43 7.86
N TYR A 274 19.41 -17.21 7.68
CA TYR A 274 19.16 -16.28 8.77
C TYR A 274 17.71 -15.79 8.79
N THR A 275 17.31 -15.29 9.94
CA THR A 275 16.08 -14.54 10.15
C THR A 275 16.36 -13.05 9.98
N TYR A 276 15.39 -12.30 9.48
CA TYR A 276 15.50 -10.87 9.21
C TYR A 276 14.26 -10.13 9.72
N GLN A 277 14.44 -8.88 10.16
CA GLN A 277 13.33 -8.03 10.57
C GLN A 277 13.53 -6.60 10.06
N ALA A 278 12.45 -5.83 10.00
CA ALA A 278 12.52 -4.42 9.63
C ALA A 278 13.16 -3.57 10.75
N GLU A 279 14.13 -2.74 10.38
CA GLU A 279 14.77 -1.78 11.28
C GLU A 279 14.76 -0.39 10.64
N GLN A 280 14.15 0.59 11.31
CA GLN A 280 14.21 1.99 10.90
C GLN A 280 15.58 2.61 11.24
N ARG A 281 16.22 3.23 10.26
CA ARG A 281 17.48 3.96 10.34
C ARG A 281 17.30 5.35 9.70
N GLY A 282 16.81 6.30 10.48
CA GLY A 282 16.42 7.61 9.97
C GLY A 282 15.19 7.48 9.05
N ASN A 283 15.33 7.95 7.81
CA ASN A 283 14.27 7.91 6.79
C ASN A 283 14.16 6.58 6.05
N THR A 284 15.10 5.67 6.30
CA THR A 284 15.12 4.36 5.64
C THR A 284 14.69 3.27 6.61
N VAL A 285 13.96 2.27 6.12
CA VAL A 285 13.75 0.99 6.81
C VAL A 285 14.50 -0.08 6.05
N VAL A 286 15.32 -0.87 6.77
CA VAL A 286 16.13 -1.93 6.17
C VAL A 286 15.81 -3.30 6.73
N LEU A 287 16.18 -4.35 5.98
CA LEU A 287 16.28 -5.71 6.48
C LEU A 287 17.50 -5.86 7.39
N GLN A 288 17.26 -5.98 8.69
CA GLN A 288 18.28 -6.29 9.69
C GLN A 288 18.40 -7.80 9.88
N GLN A 289 19.59 -8.34 9.64
CA GLN A 289 19.89 -9.74 9.96
C GLN A 289 19.87 -9.98 11.47
N MET A 290 19.24 -11.09 11.88
CA MET A 290 19.12 -11.53 13.27
C MET A 290 19.87 -12.85 13.49
N GLU A 291 19.17 -13.92 13.87
CA GLU A 291 19.75 -15.23 14.20
C GLU A 291 19.60 -16.24 13.07
N LEU A 292 20.28 -17.39 13.17
CA LEU A 292 20.11 -18.48 12.20
C LEU A 292 18.67 -19.01 12.22
N THR A 293 18.18 -19.45 11.05
CA THR A 293 16.91 -20.18 10.98
C THR A 293 17.01 -21.51 11.71
N ASP A 294 15.88 -22.01 12.22
CA ASP A 294 15.82 -23.32 12.86
C ASP A 294 16.35 -24.43 11.93
N TYR A 295 16.07 -24.33 10.63
CA TYR A 295 16.59 -25.25 9.62
C TYR A 295 18.13 -25.20 9.52
N ALA A 296 18.73 -24.00 9.48
CA ALA A 296 20.18 -23.86 9.44
C ALA A 296 20.84 -24.37 10.72
N ASN A 297 20.23 -24.10 11.88
CA ASN A 297 20.68 -24.64 13.17
C ASN A 297 20.62 -26.17 13.19
N MET A 298 19.55 -26.76 12.67
CA MET A 298 19.43 -28.22 12.56
C MET A 298 20.52 -28.82 11.66
N ALA A 299 20.80 -28.21 10.51
CA ALA A 299 21.85 -28.67 9.58
C ALA A 299 23.26 -28.66 10.21
N LEU A 300 23.55 -27.68 11.07
CA LEU A 300 24.80 -27.62 11.85
C LEU A 300 24.84 -28.64 13.00
N SER A 301 23.67 -29.04 13.51
CA SER A 301 23.55 -29.96 14.64
C SER A 301 23.60 -31.44 14.27
N ILE A 302 23.59 -31.80 12.97
CA ILE A 302 23.73 -33.19 12.53
C ILE A 302 25.20 -33.61 12.80
N PRO A 303 25.47 -34.51 13.76
CA PRO A 303 26.81 -35.03 13.94
C PRO A 303 27.21 -35.72 12.65
N SER A 304 28.38 -35.38 12.10
CA SER A 304 28.89 -36.04 10.91
C SER A 304 28.77 -37.56 11.06
N ALA A 305 27.91 -38.20 10.28
CA ALA A 305 27.76 -39.66 10.25
C ALA A 305 28.96 -40.34 9.55
N ASN A 306 30.17 -39.80 9.77
CA ASN A 306 31.43 -40.24 9.16
C ASN A 306 32.50 -40.55 10.23
N THR A 307 32.10 -41.09 11.38
CA THR A 307 33.04 -41.63 12.38
C THR A 307 33.06 -43.15 12.47
N ASN A 308 32.41 -43.89 11.56
CA ASN A 308 32.38 -45.37 11.60
C ASN A 308 32.51 -46.04 10.24
N ILE A 309 33.52 -45.68 9.45
CA ILE A 309 34.07 -46.61 8.44
C ILE A 309 35.60 -46.48 8.53
N TRP A 310 36.30 -47.62 8.53
CA TRP A 310 37.75 -47.80 8.64
C TRP A 310 38.32 -48.00 10.04
N ASN A 311 38.04 -49.17 10.61
CA ASN A 311 39.11 -50.12 10.98
C ASN A 311 38.52 -51.54 11.02
N LEU A 312 38.74 -52.29 9.94
CA LEU A 312 38.52 -53.72 9.79
C LEU A 312 39.88 -54.34 9.45
#